data_AF-A0A1W9UN87-F1
#
_entry.id   AF-A0A1W9UN87-F1
#
_cell.length_a   1.000
_cell.length_b   1.000
_cell.length_c   1.000
_cell.angle_alpha   90.00
_cell.angle_beta   90.00
_cell.angle_gamma   90.00
#
_symmetry.space_group_name_H-M   'P 1'
#
loop_
_entity.id
_entity.type
_entity.pdbx_description
1 polymer ?
#
loop_
_entity_poly.entity_id
_entity_poly.type
_entity_poly.pdbx_seq_one_letter_code
_entity_poly.pdbx_strand_id
1 'polypeptide(L)'
;MLNLNESETHYIELATHIDLNEIDYDMIMYQQAKHTYRSLFLAGIFFIIGFALFLAELLPYLKGFGNGIVYTLFLLAIIFVFHALRYQKEMETRVTYEILQKIQAIEGTSGFLWRINTLINACCQEEYGGLPDGVQQIQTSSQAGGIEMGEIKLYKDLLEKVTKWYAKQQVN
;
A
#
# COMPACT_ATOMS: atom_id res chain seq x y z
N MET A 1 5.98 -15.90 -31.97
CA MET A 1 4.89 -16.48 -31.15
C MET A 1 5.48 -17.31 -30.04
N LEU A 2 5.21 -16.93 -28.78
CA LEU A 2 5.52 -17.79 -27.63
C LEU A 2 4.70 -19.07 -27.73
N ASN A 3 5.36 -20.21 -27.59
CA ASN A 3 4.69 -21.51 -27.58
C ASN A 3 4.30 -21.84 -26.14
N LEU A 4 3.14 -21.32 -25.71
CA LEU A 4 2.61 -21.54 -24.37
C LEU A 4 1.77 -22.82 -24.36
N ASN A 5 1.75 -23.51 -23.22
CA ASN A 5 0.79 -24.58 -23.03
C ASN A 5 -0.63 -24.01 -22.81
N GLU A 6 -1.66 -24.85 -22.98
CA GLU A 6 -3.06 -24.42 -22.80
C GLU A 6 -3.34 -23.89 -21.39
N SER A 7 -2.69 -24.44 -20.36
CA SER A 7 -2.87 -23.99 -18.98
C SER A 7 -2.27 -22.60 -18.75
N GLU A 8 -1.07 -22.32 -19.25
CA GLU A 8 -0.39 -21.02 -19.15
C GLU A 8 -1.18 -19.95 -19.88
N THR A 9 -1.73 -20.29 -21.05
CA THR A 9 -2.62 -19.41 -21.83
C THR A 9 -3.88 -19.08 -21.03
N HIS A 10 -4.50 -20.08 -20.41
CA HIS A 10 -5.66 -19.86 -19.55
C HIS A 10 -5.34 -18.97 -18.33
N TYR A 11 -4.22 -19.19 -17.65
CA TYR A 11 -3.83 -18.39 -16.49
C TYR A 11 -3.48 -16.94 -16.87
N ILE A 12 -2.81 -16.70 -18.00
CA ILE A 12 -2.52 -15.32 -18.42
C ILE A 12 -3.78 -14.59 -18.88
N GLU A 13 -4.72 -15.27 -19.52
CA GLU A 13 -6.04 -14.71 -19.84
C GLU A 13 -6.80 -14.31 -18.57
N LEU A 14 -6.82 -15.18 -17.55
CA LEU A 14 -7.36 -14.83 -16.24
C LEU A 14 -6.67 -13.60 -15.64
N ALA A 15 -5.33 -13.52 -15.74
CA ALA A 15 -4.56 -12.40 -15.23
C ALA A 15 -4.99 -11.06 -15.84
N THR A 16 -5.35 -11.05 -17.13
CA THR A 16 -5.82 -9.82 -17.82
C THR A 16 -7.17 -9.30 -17.30
N HIS A 17 -7.94 -10.13 -16.60
CA HIS A 17 -9.23 -9.78 -16.02
C HIS A 17 -9.17 -9.44 -14.52
N ILE A 18 -8.00 -9.58 -13.89
CA ILE A 18 -7.82 -9.21 -12.49
C ILE A 18 -7.82 -7.68 -12.37
N ASP A 19 -8.70 -7.14 -11.52
CA ASP A 19 -8.68 -5.72 -11.20
C ASP A 19 -7.51 -5.41 -10.25
N LEU A 20 -6.38 -5.01 -10.84
CA LEU A 20 -5.16 -4.65 -10.11
C LEU A 20 -5.34 -3.45 -9.16
N ASN A 21 -6.39 -2.65 -9.35
CA ASN A 21 -6.70 -1.54 -8.44
C ASN A 21 -7.13 -2.07 -7.06
N GLU A 22 -7.71 -3.27 -7.01
CA GLU A 22 -8.15 -3.89 -5.76
C GLU A 22 -7.01 -4.37 -4.85
N ILE A 23 -5.79 -4.42 -5.39
CA ILE A 23 -4.56 -4.79 -4.66
C ILE A 23 -3.53 -3.65 -4.67
N ASP A 24 -3.94 -2.45 -5.10
CA ASP A 24 -3.11 -1.24 -5.05
C ASP A 24 -3.10 -0.65 -3.64
N TYR A 25 -2.02 -0.94 -2.91
CA TYR A 25 -1.82 -0.45 -1.55
C TYR A 25 -1.91 1.07 -1.45
N ASP A 26 -1.26 1.81 -2.35
CA ASP A 26 -1.19 3.27 -2.27
C ASP A 26 -2.57 3.88 -2.53
N MET A 27 -3.32 3.34 -3.50
CA MET A 27 -4.67 3.80 -3.80
C MET A 27 -5.64 3.51 -2.65
N ILE A 28 -5.62 2.31 -2.10
CA ILE A 28 -6.52 1.91 -1.00
C ILE A 28 -6.20 2.69 0.28
N MET A 29 -4.91 2.86 0.58
CA MET A 29 -4.46 3.67 1.71
C MET A 29 -4.92 5.12 1.56
N TYR A 30 -4.77 5.71 0.37
CA TYR A 30 -5.21 7.09 0.13
C TYR A 30 -6.71 7.28 0.39
N GLN A 31 -7.55 6.35 -0.07
CA GLN A 31 -9.01 6.42 0.12
C GLN A 31 -9.39 6.36 1.61
N GLN A 32 -8.70 5.52 2.39
CA GLN A 32 -9.03 5.27 3.78
C GLN A 32 -8.35 6.29 4.75
N ALA A 33 -7.27 6.97 4.35
CA ALA A 33 -6.47 7.86 5.20
C ALA A 33 -7.17 9.19 5.59
N LYS A 34 -8.38 9.45 5.06
CA LYS A 34 -9.15 10.69 5.30
C LYS A 34 -9.37 10.99 6.79
N HIS A 35 -9.52 9.97 7.62
CA HIS A 35 -9.70 10.11 9.06
C HIS A 35 -8.41 10.55 9.78
N THR A 36 -7.26 10.01 9.39
CA THR A 36 -5.95 10.40 9.92
C THR A 36 -5.67 11.88 9.65
N TYR A 37 -5.92 12.36 8.43
CA TYR A 37 -5.75 13.77 8.08
C TYR A 37 -6.66 14.70 8.88
N ARG A 38 -7.91 14.30 9.13
CA ARG A 38 -8.84 15.08 9.97
C ARG A 38 -8.36 15.19 11.41
N SER A 39 -7.88 14.11 11.99
CA SER A 39 -7.34 14.10 13.36
C SER A 39 -6.07 14.95 13.49
N LEU A 40 -5.17 14.87 12.51
CA LEU A 40 -3.97 15.72 12.45
C LEU A 40 -4.31 17.20 12.27
N PHE A 41 -5.30 17.51 11.42
CA PHE A 41 -5.77 18.88 11.25
C PHE A 41 -6.33 19.45 12.56
N LEU A 42 -7.13 18.66 13.27
CA LEU A 42 -7.67 19.06 14.58
C LEU A 42 -6.55 19.28 15.61
N ALA A 43 -5.54 18.41 15.64
CA ALA A 43 -4.35 18.59 16.47
C ALA A 43 -3.62 19.90 16.14
N GLY A 44 -3.47 20.21 14.85
CA GLY A 44 -2.87 21.46 14.38
C GLY A 44 -3.64 22.70 14.84
N ILE A 45 -4.98 22.67 14.80
CA ILE A 45 -5.82 23.76 15.32
C ILE A 45 -5.57 23.96 16.82
N PHE A 46 -5.61 22.90 17.62
CA PHE A 46 -5.37 23.00 19.07
C PHE A 46 -3.98 23.54 19.37
N PHE A 47 -2.97 23.13 18.60
CA PHE A 47 -1.61 23.63 18.73
C PHE A 47 -1.51 25.13 18.40
N ILE A 48 -2.11 25.59 17.29
CA ILE A 48 -2.10 27.00 16.90
C ILE A 48 -2.81 27.87 17.94
N ILE A 49 -3.98 27.44 18.41
CA ILE A 49 -4.73 28.17 19.45
C ILE A 49 -3.93 28.21 20.76
N GLY A 50 -3.37 27.07 21.19
CA GLY A 50 -2.53 27.00 22.38
C GLY A 50 -1.32 27.92 22.28
N PHE A 51 -0.67 27.97 21.11
CA PHE A 51 0.47 28.85 20.86
C PHE A 51 0.07 30.34 20.85
N ALA A 52 -1.06 30.70 20.25
CA ALA A 52 -1.56 32.07 20.26
C ALA A 52 -1.88 32.56 21.69
N LEU A 53 -2.51 31.70 22.50
CA LEU A 53 -2.78 32.01 23.91
C LEU A 53 -1.49 32.11 24.73
N PHE A 54 -0.52 31.23 24.48
CA PHE A 54 0.81 31.31 25.10
C PHE A 54 1.51 32.65 24.81
N LEU A 55 1.50 33.09 23.54
CA LEU A 55 2.04 34.40 23.17
C LEU A 55 1.28 35.57 23.82
N ALA A 56 -0.04 35.47 23.92
CA ALA A 56 -0.86 36.48 24.58
C ALA A 56 -0.53 36.60 26.07
N GLU A 57 -0.23 35.49 26.76
CA GLU A 57 0.18 35.51 28.17
C GLU A 57 1.55 36.14 28.41
N LEU A 58 2.44 36.16 27.41
CA LEU A 58 3.74 36.83 27.52
C LEU A 58 3.61 38.37 27.47
N LEU A 59 2.47 38.91 27.04
CA LEU A 59 2.25 40.35 26.98
C LEU A 59 1.85 40.89 28.37
N PRO A 60 2.59 41.86 28.92
CA PRO A 60 2.44 42.31 30.32
C PRO A 60 1.08 42.93 30.64
N TYR A 61 0.30 43.32 29.61
CA TYR A 61 -1.02 43.94 29.74
C TYR A 61 -2.18 42.95 29.66
N LEU A 62 -1.94 41.69 29.29
CA LEU A 62 -2.95 40.64 29.12
C LEU A 62 -2.76 39.56 30.20
N LYS A 63 -3.04 39.89 31.45
CA LYS A 63 -3.12 38.90 32.54
C LYS A 63 -4.53 38.32 32.59
N GLY A 64 -4.73 37.03 32.32
CA GLY A 64 -6.03 36.44 32.64
C GLY A 64 -6.41 35.04 32.15
N PHE A 65 -5.70 34.40 31.22
CA PHE A 65 -6.17 33.09 30.71
C PHE A 65 -5.74 31.92 31.60
N GLY A 66 -4.56 32.02 32.24
CA GLY A 66 -4.05 31.02 33.16
C GLY A 66 -3.34 29.90 32.40
N ASN A 67 -2.06 29.67 32.72
CA ASN A 67 -1.20 28.68 32.08
C ASN A 67 -1.84 27.28 31.94
N GLY A 68 -2.79 26.92 32.83
CA GLY A 68 -3.52 25.65 32.78
C GLY A 68 -4.32 25.44 31.48
N ILE A 69 -4.94 26.48 30.92
CA ILE A 69 -5.68 26.37 29.66
C ILE A 69 -4.71 26.16 28.48
N VAL A 70 -3.58 26.86 28.50
CA VAL A 70 -2.53 26.70 27.49
C VAL A 70 -1.95 25.29 27.53
N TYR A 71 -1.61 24.76 28.71
CA TYR A 71 -1.10 23.40 28.85
C TYR A 71 -2.11 22.33 28.44
N THR A 72 -3.40 22.51 28.77
CA THR A 72 -4.44 21.55 28.36
C THR A 72 -4.63 21.52 26.85
N LEU A 73 -4.54 22.67 26.15
CA LEU A 73 -4.58 22.72 24.68
C LEU A 73 -3.40 21.99 24.04
N PHE A 74 -2.18 22.17 24.55
CA PHE A 74 -1.02 21.44 24.06
C PHE A 74 -1.13 19.93 24.33
N LEU A 75 -1.60 19.54 25.52
CA LEU A 75 -1.86 18.13 25.84
C LEU A 75 -2.91 17.52 24.91
N LEU A 76 -4.01 18.23 24.65
CA LEU A 76 -5.03 17.78 23.69
C LEU A 76 -4.44 17.61 22.29
N ALA A 77 -3.66 18.59 21.80
CA ALA A 77 -2.99 18.48 20.51
C ALA A 77 -2.12 17.22 20.44
N ILE A 78 -1.31 16.95 21.47
CA ILE A 78 -0.46 15.75 21.56
C ILE A 78 -1.32 14.47 21.55
N ILE A 79 -2.41 14.42 22.33
CA ILE A 79 -3.33 13.28 22.36
C ILE A 79 -3.90 13.01 20.97
N PHE A 80 -4.33 14.04 20.24
CA PHE A 80 -4.85 13.89 18.88
C PHE A 80 -3.79 13.40 17.90
N VAL A 81 -2.53 13.83 18.03
CA VAL A 81 -1.42 13.30 17.21
C VAL A 81 -1.20 11.82 17.48
N PHE A 82 -1.09 11.40 18.75
CA PHE A 82 -0.91 9.99 19.09
C PHE A 82 -2.10 9.13 18.65
N HIS A 83 -3.33 9.66 18.79
CA HIS A 83 -4.53 9.00 18.31
C HIS A 83 -4.50 8.82 16.78
N ALA A 84 -4.10 9.85 16.03
CA ALA A 84 -3.95 9.77 14.58
C ALA A 84 -2.88 8.75 14.16
N LEU A 85 -1.72 8.75 14.81
CA LEU A 85 -0.64 7.78 14.53
C LEU A 85 -1.07 6.34 14.82
N ARG A 86 -1.75 6.12 15.94
CA ARG A 86 -2.30 4.80 16.29
C ARG A 86 -3.31 4.33 15.25
N TYR A 87 -4.25 5.21 14.89
CA TYR A 87 -5.27 4.91 13.89
C TYR A 87 -4.65 4.62 12.52
N GLN A 88 -3.66 5.40 12.10
CA GLN A 88 -2.92 5.16 10.87
C GLN A 88 -2.29 3.77 10.86
N LYS A 89 -1.58 3.38 11.93
CA LYS A 89 -0.94 2.06 12.01
C LYS A 89 -1.95 0.91 12.00
N GLU A 90 -3.08 1.06 12.69
CA GLU A 90 -4.16 0.06 12.68
C GLU A 90 -4.74 -0.10 11.27
N MET A 91 -4.93 1.00 10.56
CA MET A 91 -5.45 1.03 9.20
C MET A 91 -4.45 0.48 8.18
N GLU A 92 -3.16 0.82 8.25
CA GLU A 92 -2.08 0.20 7.45
C GLU A 92 -2.10 -1.33 7.60
N THR A 93 -2.23 -1.81 8.84
CA THR A 93 -2.29 -3.24 9.13
C THR A 93 -3.53 -3.87 8.49
N ARG A 94 -4.71 -3.26 8.65
CA ARG A 94 -5.96 -3.78 8.08
C ARG A 94 -5.91 -3.83 6.55
N VAL A 95 -5.50 -2.74 5.90
CA VAL A 95 -5.39 -2.65 4.44
C VAL A 95 -4.44 -3.72 3.90
N THR A 96 -3.29 -3.88 4.57
CA THR A 96 -2.33 -4.92 4.19
C THR A 96 -2.97 -6.31 4.24
N TYR A 97 -3.66 -6.65 5.33
CA TYR A 97 -4.32 -7.95 5.46
C TYR A 97 -5.41 -8.15 4.40
N GLU A 98 -6.21 -7.13 4.11
CA GLU A 98 -7.23 -7.19 3.06
C GLU A 98 -6.61 -7.47 1.69
N ILE A 99 -5.52 -6.79 1.35
CA ILE A 99 -4.81 -7.00 0.08
C ILE A 99 -4.19 -8.40 0.03
N LEU A 100 -3.53 -8.85 1.11
CA LEU A 100 -2.93 -10.18 1.17
C LEU A 100 -3.99 -11.28 1.02
N GLN A 101 -5.17 -11.12 1.60
CA GLN A 101 -6.28 -12.08 1.42
C GLN A 101 -6.73 -12.16 -0.04
N LYS A 102 -6.79 -11.01 -0.73
CA LYS A 102 -7.12 -10.98 -2.17
C LYS A 102 -6.03 -11.63 -3.00
N ILE A 103 -4.76 -11.32 -2.74
CA ILE A 103 -3.62 -11.96 -3.41
C ILE A 103 -3.65 -13.47 -3.16
N GLN A 104 -3.89 -13.92 -1.93
CA GLN A 104 -3.99 -15.34 -1.60
C GLN A 104 -5.16 -16.02 -2.34
N ALA A 105 -6.29 -15.32 -2.52
CA ALA A 105 -7.41 -15.82 -3.32
C ALA A 105 -7.07 -15.95 -4.81
N ILE A 106 -6.24 -15.04 -5.35
CA ILE A 106 -5.72 -15.12 -6.72
C ILE A 106 -4.72 -16.27 -6.85
N GLU A 107 -3.74 -16.35 -5.93
CA GLU A 107 -2.68 -17.35 -5.92
C GLU A 107 -3.20 -18.78 -5.74
N GLY A 108 -4.26 -18.94 -4.94
CA GLY A 108 -4.81 -20.25 -4.61
C GLY A 108 -3.79 -21.17 -3.94
N THR A 109 -4.01 -22.48 -4.03
CA THR A 109 -3.15 -23.50 -3.39
C THR A 109 -1.91 -23.86 -4.22
N SER A 110 -1.85 -23.43 -5.47
CA SER A 110 -0.84 -23.88 -6.44
C SER A 110 0.12 -22.78 -6.91
N GLY A 111 -0.06 -21.55 -6.43
CA GLY A 111 0.72 -20.38 -6.84
C GLY A 111 0.36 -19.90 -8.25
N PHE A 112 -0.33 -18.76 -8.36
CA PHE A 112 -0.76 -18.24 -9.66
C PHE A 112 0.43 -17.68 -10.44
N LEU A 113 1.29 -16.86 -9.83
CA LEU A 113 2.51 -16.38 -10.48
C LEU A 113 3.42 -17.54 -10.91
N TRP A 114 3.50 -18.61 -10.11
CA TRP A 114 4.24 -19.81 -10.47
C TRP A 114 3.71 -20.47 -11.75
N ARG A 115 2.39 -20.50 -11.96
CA ARG A 115 1.77 -21.07 -13.17
C ARG A 115 2.10 -20.31 -14.44
N ILE A 116 2.43 -19.03 -14.33
CA ILE A 116 2.84 -18.18 -15.46
C ILE A 116 4.35 -17.89 -15.46
N ASN A 117 5.16 -18.68 -14.75
CA ASN A 117 6.60 -18.48 -14.61
C ASN A 117 7.32 -18.36 -15.96
N THR A 118 6.95 -19.17 -16.95
CA THR A 118 7.53 -19.10 -18.31
C THR A 118 7.36 -17.71 -18.94
N LEU A 119 6.20 -17.09 -18.77
CA LEU A 119 5.90 -15.73 -19.25
C LEU A 119 6.67 -14.68 -18.46
N ILE A 120 6.73 -14.83 -17.14
CA ILE A 120 7.51 -13.94 -16.27
C ILE A 120 8.98 -13.94 -16.71
N ASN A 121 9.58 -15.13 -16.87
CA ASN A 121 10.97 -15.26 -17.26
C ASN A 121 11.23 -14.68 -18.65
N ALA A 122 10.34 -14.92 -19.62
CA ALA A 122 10.47 -14.35 -20.96
C ALA A 122 10.38 -12.81 -20.94
N CYS A 123 9.42 -12.26 -20.20
CA CYS A 123 9.26 -10.82 -20.00
C CYS A 123 10.51 -10.21 -19.35
N CYS A 124 11.02 -10.82 -18.27
CA CYS A 124 12.20 -10.34 -17.57
C CYS A 124 13.47 -10.47 -18.41
N GLN A 125 13.61 -11.55 -19.19
CA GLN A 125 14.75 -11.74 -20.08
C GLN A 125 14.81 -10.65 -21.17
N GLU A 126 13.67 -10.29 -21.74
CA GLU A 126 13.59 -9.24 -22.76
C GLU A 126 13.89 -7.85 -22.19
N GLU A 127 13.35 -7.54 -21.01
CA GLU A 127 13.43 -6.19 -20.46
C GLU A 127 14.69 -5.93 -19.63
N TYR A 128 15.16 -6.94 -18.90
CA TYR A 128 16.26 -6.82 -17.94
C TYR A 128 17.49 -7.66 -18.31
N GLY A 129 17.41 -8.49 -19.36
CA GLY A 129 18.50 -9.40 -19.74
C GLY A 129 18.68 -10.60 -18.79
N GLY A 130 17.76 -10.79 -17.84
CA GLY A 130 17.81 -11.85 -16.83
C GLY A 130 16.68 -11.72 -15.81
N LEU A 131 16.57 -12.67 -14.88
CA LEU A 131 15.58 -12.64 -13.81
C LEU A 131 16.11 -11.84 -12.60
N PRO A 132 15.48 -10.71 -12.22
CA PRO A 132 15.90 -9.95 -11.03
C PRO A 132 15.66 -10.73 -9.73
N ASP A 133 16.52 -10.54 -8.72
CA ASP A 133 16.44 -11.24 -7.43
C ASP A 133 15.06 -11.13 -6.75
N GLY A 134 14.44 -9.94 -6.79
CA GLY A 134 13.10 -9.74 -6.24
C GLY A 134 12.02 -10.57 -6.95
N VAL A 135 12.14 -10.75 -8.27
CA VAL A 135 11.22 -11.59 -9.06
C VAL A 135 11.46 -13.07 -8.74
N GLN A 136 12.71 -13.48 -8.51
CA GLN A 136 13.00 -14.84 -8.07
C GLN A 136 12.42 -15.12 -6.68
N GLN A 137 12.52 -14.16 -5.76
CA GLN A 137 11.94 -14.26 -4.42
C GLN A 137 10.42 -14.43 -4.49
N ILE A 138 9.71 -13.55 -5.21
CA ILE A 138 8.24 -13.61 -5.27
C ILE A 138 7.73 -14.87 -5.98
N GLN A 139 8.46 -15.41 -6.96
CA GLN A 139 8.15 -16.70 -7.56
C GLN A 139 8.28 -17.84 -6.55
N THR A 140 9.29 -17.79 -5.69
CA THR A 140 9.48 -18.77 -4.61
C THR A 140 8.35 -18.67 -3.58
N SER A 141 7.97 -17.46 -3.19
CA SER A 141 6.84 -17.18 -2.28
C SER A 141 5.51 -17.67 -2.87
N SER A 142 5.26 -17.39 -4.15
CA SER A 142 4.11 -17.91 -4.90
C SER A 142 4.07 -19.44 -4.91
N GLN A 143 5.19 -20.09 -5.20
CA GLN A 143 5.29 -21.56 -5.19
C GLN A 143 5.05 -22.14 -3.78
N ALA A 144 5.49 -21.44 -2.74
CA ALA A 144 5.25 -21.81 -1.35
C ALA A 144 3.80 -21.57 -0.88
N GLY A 145 2.95 -20.97 -1.73
CA GLY A 145 1.53 -20.76 -1.46
C GLY A 145 1.20 -19.49 -0.69
N GLY A 146 2.11 -18.50 -0.67
CA GLY A 146 1.84 -17.24 0.01
C GLY A 146 2.80 -16.13 -0.38
N ILE A 147 2.24 -14.98 -0.74
CA ILE A 147 2.97 -13.73 -0.98
C ILE A 147 3.08 -12.98 0.35
N GLU A 148 4.26 -12.44 0.64
CA GLU A 148 4.51 -11.71 1.88
C GLU A 148 4.09 -10.23 1.78
N MET A 149 3.91 -9.58 2.93
CA MET A 149 3.56 -8.16 3.01
C MET A 149 4.53 -7.27 2.21
N GLY A 150 5.83 -7.55 2.27
CA GLY A 150 6.86 -6.78 1.55
C GLY A 150 6.80 -6.96 0.02
N GLU A 151 6.07 -7.96 -0.46
CA GLU A 151 6.02 -8.35 -1.86
C GLU A 151 4.78 -7.84 -2.58
N ILE A 152 3.77 -7.32 -1.87
CA ILE A 152 2.48 -6.84 -2.43
C ILE A 152 2.68 -5.90 -3.62
N LYS A 153 3.57 -4.91 -3.47
CA LYS A 153 3.85 -3.94 -4.54
C LYS A 153 4.47 -4.63 -5.75
N LEU A 154 5.47 -5.46 -5.51
CA LEU A 154 6.16 -6.20 -6.56
C LEU A 154 5.22 -7.18 -7.27
N TYR A 155 4.30 -7.81 -6.53
CA TYR A 155 3.26 -8.69 -7.04
C TYR A 155 2.42 -7.99 -8.10
N LYS A 156 1.84 -6.85 -7.72
CA LYS A 156 1.01 -6.04 -8.61
C LYS A 156 1.81 -5.58 -9.83
N ASP A 157 2.98 -4.98 -9.61
CA ASP A 157 3.81 -4.42 -10.67
C ASP A 157 4.24 -5.50 -11.67
N LEU A 158 4.59 -6.70 -11.18
CA LEU A 158 4.95 -7.83 -12.00
C LEU A 158 3.76 -8.34 -12.83
N LEU A 159 2.59 -8.53 -12.20
CA LEU A 159 1.38 -8.99 -12.89
C LEU A 159 0.95 -8.00 -13.98
N GLU A 160 0.97 -6.71 -13.68
CA GLU A 160 0.66 -5.64 -14.63
C GLU A 160 1.61 -5.63 -15.82
N LYS A 161 2.91 -5.77 -15.53
CA LYS A 161 3.95 -5.77 -16.56
C LYS A 161 3.85 -6.98 -17.47
N VAL A 162 3.72 -8.17 -16.91
CA VAL A 162 3.66 -9.43 -17.67
C VAL A 162 2.40 -9.48 -18.53
N THR A 163 1.24 -9.07 -18.00
CA THR A 163 -0.01 -8.99 -18.78
C THR A 163 0.09 -7.98 -19.92
N LYS A 164 0.64 -6.79 -19.68
CA LYS A 164 0.89 -5.78 -20.73
C LYS A 164 1.87 -6.26 -21.80
N TRP A 165 2.94 -6.92 -21.38
CA TRP A 165 3.93 -7.48 -22.30
C TRP A 165 3.31 -8.59 -23.15
N TYR A 166 2.55 -9.51 -22.54
CA TYR A 166 1.85 -10.57 -23.24
C TYR A 166 0.86 -10.02 -24.29
N ALA A 167 0.08 -8.99 -23.93
CA ALA A 167 -0.82 -8.33 -24.87
C ALA A 167 -0.08 -7.73 -26.09
N LYS A 168 1.11 -7.15 -25.90
CA LYS A 168 1.94 -6.66 -27.02
C LYS A 168 2.43 -7.79 -27.92
N GLN A 169 2.78 -8.93 -27.35
CA GLN A 169 3.22 -10.12 -28.09
C GLN A 169 2.09 -10.81 -28.87
N GLN A 170 0.82 -10.52 -28.58
CA GLN A 170 -0.32 -11.02 -29.36
C GLN A 170 -0.65 -10.15 -30.60
N VAL A 171 -0.23 -8.89 -30.62
CA VAL A 171 -0.51 -7.94 -31.73
C VAL A 171 0.60 -7.97 -32.80
N ASN A 172 1.78 -8.52 -32.46
CA ASN A 172 2.93 -8.70 -33.35
C ASN A 172 3.04 -10.15 -33.87
#